data_AF-A0A536RX96-F1
#
_entry.id   AF-A0A536RX96-F1
#
_cell.length_a   1.000
_cell.length_b   1.000
_cell.length_c   1.000
_cell.angle_alpha   90.00
_cell.angle_beta   90.00
_cell.angle_gamma   90.00
#
_symmetry.space_group_name_H-M   'P 1'
#
loop_
_entity.id
_entity.type
_entity.pdbx_description
1 polymer ?
#
loop_
_entity_poly.entity_id
_entity_poly.type
_entity_poly.pdbx_seq_one_letter_code
_entity_poly.pdbx_strand_id
1 'polypeptide(L)'
;MATAERYGRGADAADFVPGDFILTHRHRLFAALITRAQRRRFKGADAPFAHWSHAAVVVGQDGALVEAETMGVIRSVIAKYHDDEYHLVRLGDDFTPDRRSRTVAFAESQIGHGFGYLDMVGAALHLLFGWPLRWVRRNHEICSSLVVKALQRGGLLRELDPALTLPADLAKAFDVRP
;
A
#
# COMPACT_ATOMS: atom_id res chain seq x y z
N MET A 1 -8.72 18.49 -2.37
CA MET A 1 -9.39 17.22 -2.00
C MET A 1 -8.72 16.07 -2.72
N ALA A 2 -8.63 14.90 -2.09
CA ALA A 2 -8.02 13.72 -2.69
C ALA A 2 -8.97 13.05 -3.69
N THR A 3 -8.42 12.50 -4.78
CA THR A 3 -9.17 11.81 -5.84
C THR A 3 -8.47 10.50 -6.23
N ALA A 4 -9.24 9.54 -6.75
CA ALA A 4 -8.71 8.27 -7.23
C ALA A 4 -8.92 8.16 -8.75
N GLU A 5 -7.82 8.06 -9.49
CA GLU A 5 -7.79 7.83 -10.93
C GLU A 5 -7.64 6.32 -11.19
N ARG A 6 -8.45 5.76 -12.07
CA ARG A 6 -8.48 4.33 -12.35
C ARG A 6 -7.74 4.01 -13.65
N TYR A 7 -6.82 3.08 -13.58
CA TYR A 7 -6.07 2.58 -14.74
C TYR A 7 -6.26 1.08 -14.85
N GLY A 8 -6.99 0.68 -15.88
CA GLY A 8 -7.15 -0.71 -16.25
C GLY A 8 -5.91 -1.24 -16.98
N ARG A 9 -5.94 -2.54 -17.26
CA ARG A 9 -4.86 -3.23 -17.99
C ARG A 9 -4.60 -2.54 -19.34
N GLY A 10 -3.34 -2.21 -19.61
CA GLY A 10 -2.88 -1.53 -20.81
C GLY A 10 -3.04 -0.01 -20.80
N ALA A 11 -3.54 0.58 -19.71
CA ALA A 11 -3.65 2.02 -19.54
C ALA A 11 -2.62 2.53 -18.53
N ASP A 12 -1.91 3.60 -18.89
CA ASP A 12 -0.94 4.24 -18.01
C ASP A 12 -1.34 5.69 -17.72
N ALA A 13 -0.98 6.14 -16.52
CA ALA A 13 -1.04 7.54 -16.15
C ALA A 13 0.08 8.29 -16.87
N ALA A 14 -0.24 9.46 -17.42
CA ALA A 14 0.74 10.30 -18.10
C ALA A 14 1.58 11.14 -17.12
N ASP A 15 1.02 11.47 -15.96
CA ASP A 15 1.61 12.41 -15.01
C ASP A 15 1.67 11.84 -13.60
N PHE A 16 2.80 12.04 -12.92
CA PHE A 16 3.04 11.56 -11.56
C PHE A 16 3.43 12.71 -10.64
N VAL A 17 2.78 12.77 -9.48
CA VAL A 17 3.12 13.76 -8.45
C VAL A 17 3.73 13.02 -7.26
N PRO A 18 5.02 13.26 -6.94
CA PRO A 18 5.64 12.66 -5.77
C PRO A 18 4.84 12.91 -4.48
N GLY A 19 4.73 11.88 -3.66
CA GLY A 19 3.93 11.85 -2.44
C GLY A 19 2.49 11.34 -2.64
N ASP A 20 2.00 11.24 -3.88
CA ASP A 20 0.82 10.42 -4.18
C ASP A 20 1.15 8.93 -4.00
N PHE A 21 0.14 8.07 -4.06
CA PHE A 21 0.34 6.63 -3.92
C PHE A 21 -0.59 5.85 -4.84
N ILE A 22 -0.23 4.61 -5.13
CA ILE A 22 -1.06 3.69 -5.91
C ILE A 22 -1.62 2.58 -5.04
N LEU A 23 -2.79 2.08 -5.42
CA LEU A 23 -3.38 0.83 -4.96
C LEU A 23 -3.50 -0.12 -6.15
N THR A 24 -3.16 -1.39 -5.96
CA THR A 24 -3.21 -2.37 -7.04
C THR A 24 -3.58 -3.76 -6.52
N HIS A 25 -4.14 -4.57 -7.41
CA HIS A 25 -4.38 -5.98 -7.20
C HIS A 25 -3.31 -6.79 -7.91
N ARG A 26 -2.47 -7.52 -7.18
CA ARG A 26 -1.43 -8.37 -7.77
C ARG A 26 -1.90 -9.82 -7.85
N HIS A 27 -1.40 -10.55 -8.84
CA HIS A 27 -1.72 -11.98 -9.03
C HIS A 27 -0.77 -12.96 -8.32
N ARG A 28 0.09 -12.51 -7.39
CA ARG A 28 1.00 -13.40 -6.66
C ARG A 28 0.24 -14.24 -5.62
N LEU A 29 0.76 -15.43 -5.29
CA LEU A 29 0.17 -16.41 -4.35
C LEU A 29 -0.33 -15.79 -3.03
N PHE A 30 0.29 -14.70 -2.56
CA PHE A 30 -0.04 -14.03 -1.30
C PHE A 30 -1.15 -12.97 -1.40
N ALA A 31 -1.43 -12.45 -2.60
CA ALA A 31 -2.53 -11.51 -2.79
C ALA A 31 -3.88 -12.16 -2.46
N ALA A 32 -4.05 -13.44 -2.83
CA ALA A 32 -5.23 -14.21 -2.47
C ALA A 32 -5.41 -14.35 -0.95
N LEU A 33 -4.30 -14.48 -0.19
CA LEU A 33 -4.33 -14.57 1.28
C LEU A 33 -4.76 -13.24 1.90
N ILE A 34 -4.17 -12.13 1.43
CA ILE A 34 -4.49 -10.77 1.90
C ILE A 34 -5.94 -10.42 1.56
N THR A 35 -6.38 -10.66 0.33
CA THR A 35 -7.77 -10.47 -0.09
C THR A 35 -8.73 -11.32 0.74
N ARG A 36 -8.39 -12.59 1.05
CA ARG A 36 -9.24 -13.46 1.88
C ARG A 36 -9.31 -13.00 3.33
N ALA A 37 -8.20 -12.55 3.92
CA ALA A 37 -8.17 -11.97 5.26
C ALA A 37 -8.99 -10.67 5.33
N GLN A 38 -8.81 -9.79 4.34
CA GLN A 38 -9.57 -8.53 4.23
C GLN A 38 -11.07 -8.79 4.06
N ARG A 39 -11.48 -9.71 3.18
CA ARG A 39 -12.90 -10.09 2.99
C ARG A 39 -13.55 -10.66 4.25
N ARG A 40 -12.78 -11.19 5.19
CA ARG A 40 -13.30 -11.64 6.50
C ARG A 40 -13.66 -10.45 7.40
N ARG A 41 -12.92 -9.33 7.29
CA ARG A 41 -13.10 -8.10 8.08
C ARG A 41 -14.04 -7.09 7.41
N PHE A 42 -13.94 -6.93 6.09
CA PHE A 42 -14.74 -6.01 5.27
C PHE A 42 -15.89 -6.77 4.61
N LYS A 43 -17.12 -6.50 5.05
CA LYS A 43 -18.35 -7.17 4.59
C LYS A 43 -19.44 -6.15 4.26
N GLY A 44 -20.45 -6.56 3.49
CA GLY A 44 -21.57 -5.69 3.12
C GLY A 44 -21.12 -4.54 2.24
N ALA A 45 -21.50 -3.30 2.60
CA ALA A 45 -21.14 -2.09 1.85
C ALA A 45 -19.63 -1.85 1.72
N ASP A 46 -18.84 -2.40 2.66
CA ASP A 46 -17.38 -2.27 2.69
C ASP A 46 -16.65 -3.35 1.89
N ALA A 47 -17.36 -4.37 1.38
CA ALA A 47 -16.76 -5.49 0.66
C ALA A 47 -15.91 -5.10 -0.57
N PRO A 48 -16.27 -4.06 -1.37
CA PRO A 48 -15.46 -3.65 -2.53
C PRO A 48 -14.04 -3.21 -2.17
N PHE A 49 -13.82 -2.63 -0.98
CA PHE A 49 -12.50 -2.15 -0.56
C PHE A 49 -11.49 -3.28 -0.33
N ALA A 50 -11.96 -4.51 -0.06
CA ALA A 50 -11.11 -5.69 0.13
C ALA A 50 -10.48 -6.23 -1.18
N HIS A 51 -10.73 -5.58 -2.32
CA HIS A 51 -10.16 -5.96 -3.61
C HIS A 51 -8.64 -5.73 -3.65
N TRP A 52 -8.16 -4.62 -3.08
CA TRP A 52 -6.77 -4.18 -3.14
C TRP A 52 -5.85 -5.07 -2.31
N SER A 53 -4.72 -5.49 -2.89
CA SER A 53 -3.75 -6.37 -2.22
C SER A 53 -2.40 -5.71 -1.99
N HIS A 54 -2.13 -4.58 -2.65
CA HIS A 54 -0.83 -3.94 -2.62
C HIS A 54 -0.94 -2.42 -2.73
N ALA A 55 0.05 -1.71 -2.17
CA ALA A 55 0.14 -0.27 -2.18
C ALA A 55 1.60 0.19 -2.33
N ALA A 56 1.83 1.30 -3.02
CA ALA A 56 3.17 1.86 -3.23
C ALA A 56 3.14 3.39 -3.29
N VAL A 57 4.23 4.05 -2.87
CA VAL A 57 4.34 5.52 -2.88
C VAL A 57 4.99 5.98 -4.18
N VAL A 58 4.43 6.99 -4.84
CA VAL A 58 5.04 7.67 -5.97
C VAL A 58 6.13 8.61 -5.45
N VAL A 59 7.35 8.44 -5.92
CA VAL A 59 8.53 9.21 -5.47
C VAL A 59 9.16 10.04 -6.59
N GLY A 60 8.88 9.71 -7.85
CA GLY A 60 9.37 10.44 -9.03
C GLY A 60 8.25 10.86 -9.96
N GLN A 61 8.51 11.93 -10.74
CA GLN A 61 7.61 12.42 -11.79
C GLN A 61 7.61 11.50 -13.03
N ASP A 62 8.62 10.65 -13.15
CA ASP A 62 8.79 9.61 -14.17
C ASP A 62 8.02 8.31 -13.84
N GLY A 63 7.19 8.33 -12.78
CA GLY A 63 6.50 7.14 -12.30
C GLY A 63 7.40 6.21 -11.47
N ALA A 64 8.52 6.70 -10.95
CA ALA A 64 9.28 5.96 -9.95
C ALA A 64 8.45 5.76 -8.67
N LEU A 65 8.46 4.53 -8.16
CA LEU A 65 7.72 4.09 -6.99
C LEU A 65 8.68 3.56 -5.92
N VAL A 66 8.30 3.70 -4.65
CA VAL A 66 8.88 2.92 -3.55
C VAL A 66 7.80 2.00 -3.00
N GLU A 67 8.14 0.72 -2.94
CA GLU A 67 7.22 -0.33 -2.51
C GLU A 67 7.91 -1.37 -1.62
N ALA A 68 7.14 -1.93 -0.68
CA ALA A 68 7.59 -3.05 0.12
C ALA A 68 7.23 -4.37 -0.56
N GLU A 69 8.25 -5.15 -0.90
CA GLU A 69 8.14 -6.49 -1.49
C GLU A 69 8.60 -7.56 -0.48
N THR A 70 8.46 -8.83 -0.85
CA THR A 70 8.81 -9.97 0.02
C THR A 70 10.25 -9.94 0.55
N MET A 71 11.18 -9.39 -0.24
CA MET A 71 12.61 -9.33 0.10
C MET A 71 13.02 -8.00 0.73
N GLY A 72 12.11 -7.04 0.87
CA GLY A 72 12.40 -5.71 1.40
C GLY A 72 11.80 -4.57 0.58
N VAL A 73 12.10 -3.35 1.01
CA VAL A 73 11.66 -2.13 0.32
C VAL A 73 12.58 -1.84 -0.85
N ILE A 74 11.98 -1.69 -2.02
CA ILE A 74 12.70 -1.44 -3.26
C ILE A 74 12.16 -0.20 -3.96
N ARG A 75 13.01 0.40 -4.80
CA ARG A 75 12.59 1.34 -5.82
C ARG A 75 12.19 0.56 -7.06
N SER A 76 11.06 0.93 -7.66
CA SER A 76 10.51 0.31 -8.87
C SER A 76 9.92 1.38 -9.79
N VAL A 77 9.37 0.95 -10.93
CA VAL A 77 8.73 1.82 -11.92
C VAL A 77 7.29 1.40 -12.11
N ILE A 78 6.40 2.38 -12.29
CA ILE A 78 4.96 2.11 -12.44
C ILE A 78 4.62 1.28 -13.68
N ALA A 79 5.44 1.34 -14.73
CA ALA A 79 5.28 0.52 -15.94
C ALA A 79 5.24 -1.00 -15.66
N LYS A 80 5.75 -1.45 -14.50
CA LYS A 80 5.58 -2.83 -14.01
C LYS A 80 4.11 -3.24 -13.87
N TYR A 81 3.21 -2.28 -13.66
CA TYR A 81 1.77 -2.48 -13.48
C TYR A 81 0.97 -2.27 -14.77
N HIS A 82 1.62 -2.08 -15.92
CA HIS A 82 0.92 -1.89 -17.19
C HIS A 82 -0.08 -3.02 -17.50
N ASP A 83 0.31 -4.26 -17.20
CA ASP A 83 -0.53 -5.44 -17.45
C ASP A 83 -1.54 -5.74 -16.32
N ASP A 84 -1.51 -4.98 -15.23
CA ASP A 84 -2.34 -5.12 -14.03
C ASP A 84 -3.29 -3.91 -13.88
N GLU A 85 -4.30 -4.05 -13.03
CA GLU A 85 -5.12 -2.90 -12.64
C GLU A 85 -4.44 -2.14 -11.50
N TYR A 86 -4.35 -0.82 -11.63
CA TYR A 86 -3.93 0.05 -10.53
C TYR A 86 -4.75 1.34 -10.49
N HIS A 87 -4.98 1.84 -9.28
CA HIS A 87 -5.63 3.11 -9.04
C HIS A 87 -4.61 4.06 -8.43
N LEU A 88 -4.50 5.26 -9.00
CA LEU A 88 -3.61 6.32 -8.54
C LEU A 88 -4.40 7.28 -7.66
N VAL A 89 -4.01 7.38 -6.39
CA VAL A 89 -4.64 8.26 -5.42
C VAL A 89 -3.88 9.58 -5.38
N ARG A 90 -4.51 10.61 -5.94
CA ARG A 90 -4.05 12.00 -5.90
C ARG A 90 -4.43 12.60 -4.56
N LEU A 91 -3.45 13.12 -3.80
CA LEU A 91 -3.76 13.79 -2.54
C LEU A 91 -4.26 15.24 -2.72
N GLY A 92 -4.16 15.77 -3.94
CA GLY A 92 -4.56 17.12 -4.30
C GLY A 92 -3.64 18.21 -3.70
N ASP A 93 -4.05 19.46 -3.88
CA ASP A 93 -3.27 20.65 -3.49
C ASP A 93 -3.23 20.91 -1.99
N ASP A 94 -4.21 20.37 -1.25
CA ASP A 94 -4.25 20.43 0.22
C ASP A 94 -3.03 19.72 0.85
N PHE A 95 -2.41 18.79 0.10
CA PHE A 95 -1.17 18.15 0.49
C PHE A 95 0.02 18.92 -0.07
N THR A 96 0.47 19.90 0.71
CA THR A 96 1.48 20.89 0.31
C THR A 96 2.81 20.25 -0.13
N PRO A 97 3.63 20.96 -0.93
CA PRO A 97 4.92 20.46 -1.41
C PRO A 97 5.87 19.98 -0.29
N ASP A 98 5.83 20.67 0.86
CA ASP A 98 6.61 20.33 2.05
C ASP A 98 6.13 19.03 2.74
N ARG A 99 4.82 18.73 2.67
CA ARG A 99 4.28 17.43 3.13
C ARG A 99 4.64 16.30 2.18
N ARG A 100 4.60 16.58 0.87
CA ARG A 100 5.03 15.65 -0.18
C ARG A 100 6.51 15.30 -0.04
N SER A 101 7.37 16.28 0.13
CA SER A 101 8.82 16.06 0.27
C SER A 101 9.15 15.19 1.49
N ARG A 102 8.51 15.42 2.65
CA ARG A 102 8.67 14.55 3.83
C ARG A 102 8.19 13.12 3.60
N THR A 103 7.08 12.95 2.89
CA THR A 103 6.52 11.64 2.54
C THR A 103 7.49 10.87 1.66
N VAL A 104 7.98 11.51 0.59
CA VAL A 104 8.94 10.94 -0.35
C VAL A 104 10.28 10.63 0.32
N ALA A 105 10.82 11.56 1.11
CA ALA A 105 12.07 11.38 1.83
C ALA A 105 11.99 10.20 2.81
N PHE A 106 10.85 10.04 3.49
CA PHE A 106 10.64 8.87 4.33
C PHE A 106 10.60 7.59 3.49
N ALA A 107 9.81 7.54 2.41
CA ALA A 107 9.73 6.35 1.57
C ALA A 107 11.10 5.93 1.02
N GLU A 108 11.85 6.86 0.43
CA GLU A 108 13.21 6.64 -0.08
C GLU A 108 14.17 6.17 1.04
N SER A 109 14.06 6.70 2.26
CA SER A 109 14.90 6.26 3.39
C SER A 109 14.69 4.80 3.79
N GLN A 110 13.54 4.21 3.44
CA GLN A 110 13.24 2.81 3.75
C GLN A 110 13.84 1.84 2.72
N ILE A 111 14.31 2.30 1.56
CA ILE A 111 14.90 1.43 0.52
C ILE A 111 16.04 0.60 1.12
N GLY A 112 16.08 -0.69 0.78
CA GLY A 112 17.07 -1.64 1.26
C GLY A 112 16.82 -2.18 2.67
N HIS A 113 15.84 -1.63 3.42
CA HIS A 113 15.43 -2.23 4.68
C HIS A 113 14.65 -3.52 4.42
N GLY A 114 15.05 -4.59 5.12
CA GLY A 114 14.30 -5.84 5.17
C GLY A 114 12.96 -5.57 5.83
N PHE A 115 11.90 -5.60 5.03
CA PHE A 115 10.54 -5.43 5.51
C PHE A 115 10.03 -6.79 5.99
N GLY A 116 9.42 -6.84 7.17
CA GLY A 116 8.96 -8.07 7.87
C GLY A 116 7.81 -8.82 7.18
N TYR A 117 7.75 -8.80 5.84
CA TYR A 117 6.75 -9.46 5.02
C TYR A 117 6.77 -10.98 5.21
N LEU A 118 7.94 -11.60 5.38
CA LEU A 118 8.07 -13.03 5.66
C LEU A 118 7.52 -13.40 7.04
N ASP A 119 7.80 -12.60 8.07
CA ASP A 119 7.24 -12.78 9.42
C ASP A 119 5.71 -12.59 9.41
N MET A 120 5.21 -11.66 8.58
CA MET A 120 3.77 -11.49 8.40
C MET A 120 3.12 -12.65 7.66
N VAL A 121 3.76 -13.24 6.64
CA VAL A 121 3.26 -14.46 5.99
C VAL A 121 3.16 -15.59 7.03
N GLY A 122 4.16 -15.73 7.90
CA GLY A 122 4.09 -16.64 9.04
C GLY A 122 2.88 -16.38 9.95
N ALA A 123 2.63 -15.11 10.31
CA ALA A 123 1.50 -14.72 11.15
C ALA A 123 0.13 -14.89 10.45
N ALA A 124 0.03 -14.62 9.15
CA ALA A 124 -1.19 -14.77 8.37
C ALA A 124 -1.53 -16.25 8.14
N LEU A 125 -0.53 -17.08 7.84
CA LEU A 125 -0.68 -18.54 7.79
C LEU A 125 -1.08 -19.07 9.18
N HIS A 126 -0.47 -18.56 10.25
CA HIS A 126 -0.86 -18.92 11.61
C HIS A 126 -2.35 -18.62 11.90
N LEU A 127 -2.82 -17.42 11.58
CA LEU A 127 -4.23 -17.05 11.79
C LEU A 127 -5.21 -17.86 10.93
N LEU A 128 -4.79 -18.32 9.75
CA LEU A 128 -5.61 -19.21 8.91
C LEU A 128 -5.60 -20.67 9.35
N PHE A 129 -4.48 -21.18 9.87
CA PHE A 129 -4.29 -22.61 10.18
C PHE A 129 -4.26 -22.95 11.68
N GLY A 130 -4.30 -21.96 12.59
CA GLY A 130 -4.42 -22.15 14.04
C GLY A 130 -3.16 -22.63 14.77
N TRP A 131 -1.97 -22.47 14.17
CA TRP A 131 -0.74 -23.15 14.61
C TRP A 131 0.04 -22.43 15.73
N PRO A 132 0.12 -22.91 16.98
CA PRO A 132 0.52 -22.07 18.11
C PRO A 132 1.95 -21.53 17.98
N LEU A 133 2.14 -20.21 17.81
CA LEU A 133 3.45 -19.59 17.96
C LEU A 133 3.40 -18.40 18.93
N ARG A 134 3.81 -18.70 20.17
CA ARG A 134 4.36 -17.74 21.12
C ARG A 134 5.73 -17.30 20.62
N TRP A 135 5.80 -16.52 19.56
CA TRP A 135 6.97 -15.79 19.00
C TRP A 135 6.39 -14.99 17.82
N VAL A 136 7.01 -13.90 17.37
CA VAL A 136 6.46 -12.96 16.35
C VAL A 136 5.63 -11.83 16.98
N ARG A 137 6.30 -11.05 17.82
CA ARG A 137 5.97 -9.65 18.12
C ARG A 137 7.26 -8.84 18.02
N ARG A 138 7.41 -7.99 17.00
CA ARG A 138 7.65 -6.55 17.19
C ARG A 138 7.85 -5.68 15.93
N ASN A 139 8.13 -6.20 14.73
CA ASN A 139 8.40 -5.34 13.55
C ASN A 139 7.72 -5.85 12.26
N HIS A 140 6.39 -5.99 12.24
CA HIS A 140 5.66 -6.42 11.04
C HIS A 140 5.24 -5.21 10.24
N GLU A 141 6.01 -4.87 9.21
CA GLU A 141 5.65 -3.81 8.30
C GLU A 141 5.19 -4.42 6.96
N ILE A 142 4.06 -3.95 6.43
CA ILE A 142 3.50 -4.31 5.10
C ILE A 142 3.49 -3.15 4.12
N CYS A 143 3.33 -3.42 2.82
CA CYS A 143 3.23 -2.37 1.79
C CYS A 143 2.27 -1.22 2.17
N SER A 144 1.13 -1.50 2.82
CA SER A 144 0.25 -0.48 3.40
C SER A 144 0.86 0.27 4.59
N SER A 145 1.59 -0.38 5.50
CA SER A 145 2.34 0.27 6.59
C SER A 145 3.38 1.27 6.05
N LEU A 146 4.09 0.91 4.98
CA LEU A 146 5.05 1.83 4.33
C LEU A 146 4.34 3.10 3.87
N VAL A 147 3.24 2.94 3.14
CA VAL A 147 2.43 4.07 2.63
C VAL A 147 1.86 4.89 3.78
N VAL A 148 1.27 4.26 4.79
CA VAL A 148 0.70 4.96 5.95
C VAL A 148 1.78 5.73 6.71
N LYS A 149 2.93 5.12 7.00
CA LYS A 149 4.04 5.80 7.69
C LYS A 149 4.58 6.97 6.89
N ALA A 150 4.71 6.81 5.56
CA ALA A 150 5.12 7.89 4.68
C ALA A 150 4.13 9.06 4.75
N LEU A 151 2.83 8.78 4.58
CA LEU A 151 1.77 9.78 4.64
C LEU A 151 1.66 10.44 6.02
N GLN A 152 1.91 9.70 7.10
CA GLN A 152 2.01 10.24 8.46
C GLN A 152 3.14 11.23 8.63
N ARG A 153 4.27 11.05 7.92
CA ARG A 153 5.36 12.05 7.92
C ARG A 153 4.98 13.30 7.13
N GLY A 154 4.12 13.15 6.12
CA GLY A 154 3.41 14.26 5.49
C GLY A 154 2.27 14.85 6.34
N GLY A 155 1.92 14.25 7.47
CA GLY A 155 0.89 14.74 8.39
C GLY A 155 -0.55 14.27 8.09
N LEU A 156 -0.74 13.28 7.22
CA LEU A 156 -2.02 12.61 6.97
C LEU A 156 -2.13 11.30 7.76
N LEU A 157 -3.35 10.76 7.90
CA LEU A 157 -3.61 9.43 8.48
C LEU A 157 -3.00 9.21 9.88
N ARG A 158 -2.88 10.27 10.68
CA ARG A 158 -2.25 10.22 12.03
C ARG A 158 -2.96 9.29 13.00
N GLU A 159 -4.24 9.03 12.76
CA GLU A 159 -5.08 8.20 13.62
C GLU A 159 -5.03 6.71 13.25
N LEU A 160 -4.48 6.37 12.08
CA LEU A 160 -4.34 4.98 11.66
C LEU A 160 -3.09 4.35 12.28
N ASP A 161 -3.22 3.17 12.87
CA ASP A 161 -2.08 2.37 13.30
C ASP A 161 -1.45 1.68 12.07
N PRO A 162 -0.22 2.04 11.65
CA PRO A 162 0.42 1.43 10.48
C PRO A 162 0.57 -0.09 10.59
N ALA A 163 0.70 -0.64 11.81
CA ALA A 163 0.86 -2.07 12.03
C ALA A 163 -0.44 -2.86 11.80
N LEU A 164 -1.60 -2.18 11.84
CA LEU A 164 -2.92 -2.78 11.72
C LEU A 164 -3.67 -2.35 10.45
N THR A 165 -3.09 -1.43 9.68
CA THR A 165 -3.70 -0.84 8.48
C THR A 165 -3.44 -1.73 7.26
N LEU A 166 -4.51 -2.23 6.66
CA LEU A 166 -4.49 -3.03 5.44
C LEU A 166 -4.70 -2.13 4.21
N PRO A 167 -4.37 -2.60 2.99
CA PRO A 167 -4.69 -1.86 1.76
C PRO A 167 -6.17 -1.47 1.65
N ALA A 168 -7.10 -2.29 2.15
CA ALA A 168 -8.53 -1.98 2.21
C ALA A 168 -8.87 -0.80 3.13
N ASP A 169 -8.13 -0.59 4.21
CA ASP A 169 -8.33 0.57 5.09
C ASP A 169 -7.91 1.87 4.36
N LEU A 170 -6.80 1.84 3.60
CA LEU A 170 -6.40 2.94 2.71
C LEU A 170 -7.45 3.18 1.63
N ALA A 171 -7.92 2.12 0.97
CA ALA A 171 -8.97 2.22 -0.04
C ALA A 171 -10.25 2.84 0.52
N LYS A 172 -10.67 2.44 1.73
CA LYS A 172 -11.83 3.04 2.40
C LYS A 172 -11.60 4.50 2.78
N ALA A 173 -10.40 4.84 3.28
CA ALA A 173 -10.07 6.22 3.66
C ALA A 173 -10.09 7.21 2.49
N PHE A 174 -9.83 6.72 1.28
CA PHE A 174 -9.82 7.52 0.04
C PHE A 174 -10.94 7.14 -0.94
N ASP A 175 -11.96 6.39 -0.50
CA ASP A 175 -13.10 5.86 -1.27
C ASP A 175 -12.71 5.21 -2.63
N VAL A 176 -11.60 4.47 -2.63
CA VAL A 176 -11.08 3.75 -3.80
C VAL A 176 -11.79 2.40 -3.95
N ARG A 177 -12.73 2.34 -4.89
CA ARG A 177 -13.44 1.11 -5.24
C ARG A 177 -12.91 0.57 -6.57
N PRO A 178 -12.82 -0.75 -6.77
CA PRO A 178 -12.51 -1.33 -8.08
C PRO A 178 -13.48 -0.83 -9.16
#